data_AF-A0A9D3MR58-F1
#
_entry.id   AF-A0A9D3MR58-F1
#
_cell.length_a   1.000
_cell.length_b   1.000
_cell.length_c   1.000
_cell.angle_alpha   90.00
_cell.angle_beta   90.00
_cell.angle_gamma   90.00
#
_symmetry.space_group_name_H-M   'P 1'
#
loop_
_entity.id
_entity.type
_entity.pdbx_description
1 polymer ?
#
loop_
_entity_poly.entity_id
_entity_poly.type
_entity_poly.pdbx_seq_one_letter_code
_entity_poly.pdbx_strand_id
1 'polypeptide(L)'
;MFIIRYILYNVPKLNNAGLSGLEYFYIDSTTSKWLGPINDSKGVLANTLQPLLTHQTPTSDFGFISYNDQPPEKTGVSQAFGHSKGVVMMDKTTGVWLLHSTPKFPYDRTEGIFWPESGTRNAQIFICVTFAYSQFDQIGEHLLYIRAFPFDDYIPNNFHTVLHRVVNKEDINPNQRPFLAQVLTSSAGQTFRSFAKYSSSSCNVEDLYPLIAENLNSDLAAQTWRGKAEDKESDFPEEGTGDCSE
;
A
#
# COMPACT_ATOMS: atom_id res chain seq x y z
N MET A 1 2.44 -11.55 19.78
CA MET A 1 3.73 -11.37 19.08
C MET A 1 3.39 -11.05 17.63
N PHE A 2 3.38 -9.78 17.25
CA PHE A 2 3.09 -9.37 15.86
C PHE A 2 4.36 -9.54 15.03
N ILE A 3 4.35 -10.26 13.91
CA ILE A 3 5.54 -10.32 13.04
C ILE A 3 5.32 -9.54 11.74
N ILE A 4 5.10 -8.23 11.96
CA ILE A 4 5.31 -7.16 10.99
C ILE A 4 6.77 -6.73 11.15
N ARG A 5 7.48 -6.40 10.05
CA ARG A 5 8.85 -5.86 10.15
C ARG A 5 8.83 -4.52 10.89
N TYR A 6 7.84 -3.68 10.58
CA TYR A 6 7.40 -2.55 11.41
C TYR A 6 6.10 -1.91 10.89
N ILE A 7 5.43 -1.16 11.78
CA ILE A 7 4.50 -0.08 11.45
C ILE A 7 5.19 1.24 11.79
N LEU A 8 5.04 2.22 10.92
CA LEU A 8 5.50 3.58 11.14
C LEU A 8 4.31 4.53 10.99
N TYR A 9 4.15 5.43 11.96
CA TYR A 9 3.20 6.54 11.88
C TYR A 9 3.95 7.87 11.92
N ASN A 10 4.07 8.53 10.78
CA ASN A 10 4.64 9.87 10.67
C ASN A 10 3.61 10.92 11.08
N VAL A 11 4.04 11.89 11.89
CA VAL A 11 3.17 12.97 12.37
C VAL A 11 3.16 14.15 11.39
N PRO A 12 2.06 14.91 11.31
CA PRO A 12 2.01 16.09 10.47
C PRO A 12 2.82 17.23 11.09
N LYS A 13 3.28 18.15 10.24
CA LYS A 13 3.87 19.42 10.68
C LYS A 13 2.84 20.23 11.47
N LEU A 14 3.15 20.54 12.72
CA LEU A 14 2.31 21.34 13.61
C LEU A 14 3.18 22.38 14.32
N ASN A 15 3.21 23.60 13.76
CA ASN A 15 4.06 24.69 14.28
C ASN A 15 3.81 24.97 15.77
N ASN A 16 2.53 24.97 16.20
CA ASN A 16 2.15 25.24 17.59
C ASN A 16 2.63 24.16 18.57
N ALA A 17 2.88 22.95 18.08
CA ALA A 17 3.36 21.82 18.88
C ALA A 17 4.87 21.54 18.67
N GLY A 18 5.57 22.37 17.89
CA GLY A 18 6.98 22.17 17.58
C GLY A 18 7.28 20.95 16.71
N LEU A 19 6.29 20.38 16.02
CA LEU A 19 6.46 19.21 15.15
C LEU A 19 6.83 19.63 13.73
N SER A 20 7.97 19.14 13.25
CA SER A 20 8.46 19.45 11.90
C SER A 20 7.74 18.67 10.80
N GLY A 21 7.08 17.57 11.16
CA GLY A 21 6.45 16.64 10.22
C GLY A 21 7.40 15.55 9.74
N LEU A 22 8.59 15.43 10.37
CA LEU A 22 9.58 14.39 10.08
C LEU A 22 9.69 13.38 11.22
N GLU A 23 9.07 13.65 12.37
CA GLU A 23 8.99 12.74 13.49
C GLU A 23 8.04 11.58 13.16
N TYR A 24 8.29 10.41 13.74
CA TYR A 24 7.42 9.27 13.59
C TYR A 24 7.42 8.35 14.81
N PHE A 25 6.28 7.71 15.03
CA PHE A 25 6.17 6.62 15.99
C PHE A 25 6.40 5.29 15.27
N TYR A 26 7.40 4.55 15.74
CA TYR A 26 7.80 3.25 15.21
C TYR A 26 7.29 2.14 16.11
N ILE A 27 6.79 1.05 15.52
CA ILE A 27 6.30 -0.13 16.22
C ILE A 27 6.82 -1.38 15.49
N ASP A 28 7.46 -2.30 16.20
CA ASP A 28 7.75 -3.64 15.72
C ASP A 28 7.34 -4.70 16.75
N SER A 29 7.73 -5.96 16.52
CA SER A 29 7.43 -7.08 17.42
C SER A 29 8.04 -6.96 18.83
N THR A 30 9.04 -6.10 19.01
CA THR A 30 9.91 -5.99 20.18
C THR A 30 9.80 -4.65 20.90
N THR A 31 9.49 -3.55 20.20
CA THR A 31 9.53 -2.20 20.74
C THR A 31 8.56 -1.26 20.05
N SER A 32 8.20 -0.19 20.76
CA SER A 32 7.51 0.97 20.21
C SER A 32 8.18 2.23 20.72
N LYS A 33 8.58 3.15 19.83
CA LYS A 33 9.33 4.35 20.20
C LYS A 33 9.16 5.49 19.20
N TRP A 34 9.32 6.71 19.67
CA TRP A 34 9.48 7.89 18.82
C TRP A 34 10.87 7.91 18.19
N LEU A 35 10.91 8.17 16.88
CA LEU A 35 12.13 8.29 16.09
C LEU A 35 11.99 9.50 15.15
N GLY A 36 13.11 9.90 14.54
CA GLY A 36 13.15 10.95 13.56
C GLY A 36 14.59 11.35 13.22
N PRO A 37 14.80 12.01 12.07
CA PRO A 37 13.77 12.34 11.07
C PRO A 37 13.50 11.16 10.11
N ILE A 38 12.30 11.08 9.53
CA ILE A 38 11.88 9.99 8.62
C ILE A 38 12.66 9.96 7.30
N ASN A 39 13.22 11.10 6.90
CA ASN A 39 14.07 11.24 5.72
C ASN A 39 15.57 11.00 6.03
N ASP A 40 15.92 10.54 7.23
CA ASP A 40 17.30 10.15 7.56
C ASP A 40 17.75 8.99 6.67
N SER A 41 18.87 9.15 5.97
CA SER A 41 19.48 8.13 5.11
C SER A 41 19.96 6.90 5.88
N LYS A 42 20.08 6.99 7.22
CA LYS A 42 20.39 5.87 8.13
C LYS A 42 19.16 5.38 8.90
N GLY A 43 17.99 5.97 8.65
CA GLY A 43 16.73 5.64 9.30
C GLY A 43 16.15 4.31 8.85
N VAL A 44 15.10 3.86 9.55
CA VAL A 44 14.40 2.58 9.29
C VAL A 44 13.92 2.49 7.83
N LEU A 45 13.34 3.57 7.31
CA LEU A 45 12.76 3.61 5.97
C LEU A 45 13.86 3.56 4.90
N ALA A 46 14.93 4.34 5.04
CA ALA A 46 16.07 4.32 4.14
C ALA A 46 16.75 2.93 4.10
N ASN A 47 16.97 2.31 5.26
CA ASN A 47 17.52 0.94 5.32
C ASN A 47 16.61 -0.09 4.66
N THR A 48 15.28 0.10 4.74
CA THR A 48 14.32 -0.77 4.05
C THR A 48 14.42 -0.61 2.53
N LEU A 49 14.54 0.63 2.06
CA LEU A 49 14.64 0.98 0.64
C LEU A 49 16.03 0.80 0.04
N GLN A 50 17.06 0.50 0.84
CA GLN A 50 18.43 0.40 0.37
C GLN A 50 18.58 -0.48 -0.90
N PRO A 51 17.95 -1.68 -1.00
CA PRO A 51 18.04 -2.48 -2.22
C PRO A 51 17.52 -1.72 -3.45
N LEU A 52 16.40 -1.00 -3.32
CA LEU A 52 15.85 -0.17 -4.39
C LEU A 52 16.79 1.00 -4.73
N LEU A 53 17.24 1.76 -3.72
CA LEU A 53 18.06 2.96 -3.91
C LEU A 53 19.46 2.67 -4.49
N THR A 54 20.00 1.48 -4.25
CA THR A 54 21.34 1.09 -4.75
C THR A 54 21.28 0.31 -6.07
N HIS A 55 20.12 -0.19 -6.45
CA HIS A 55 19.94 -0.97 -7.67
C HIS A 55 19.85 -0.09 -8.92
N GLN A 56 20.99 0.34 -9.46
CA GLN A 56 21.02 1.16 -10.68
C GLN A 56 20.98 0.35 -11.97
N THR A 57 21.29 -0.95 -11.90
CA THR A 57 21.40 -1.81 -13.10
C THR A 57 20.54 -3.06 -12.96
N PRO A 58 19.74 -3.41 -13.99
CA PRO A 58 19.00 -4.67 -14.09
C PRO A 58 19.84 -5.91 -13.73
N THR A 59 19.30 -6.79 -12.87
CA THR A 59 19.91 -8.09 -12.52
C THR A 59 18.90 -9.22 -12.64
N SER A 60 19.32 -10.47 -12.88
CA SER A 60 18.40 -11.61 -12.95
C SER A 60 17.74 -12.01 -11.63
N ASP A 61 18.23 -11.48 -10.51
CA ASP A 61 17.97 -12.04 -9.18
C ASP A 61 17.23 -11.07 -8.25
N PHE A 62 17.01 -9.82 -8.68
CA PHE A 62 16.29 -8.80 -7.92
C PHE A 62 15.25 -8.11 -8.80
N GLY A 63 14.04 -7.95 -8.27
CA GLY A 63 12.95 -7.22 -8.90
C GLY A 63 12.24 -6.30 -7.92
N PHE A 64 11.59 -5.26 -8.46
CA PHE A 64 10.82 -4.32 -7.66
C PHE A 64 9.67 -3.69 -8.47
N ILE A 65 8.67 -3.20 -7.73
CA ILE A 65 7.55 -2.41 -8.24
C ILE A 65 7.29 -1.27 -7.25
N SER A 66 7.49 -0.03 -7.68
CA SER A 66 6.99 1.15 -6.98
C SER A 66 5.68 1.58 -7.61
N TYR A 67 4.61 1.61 -6.83
CA TYR A 67 3.27 2.00 -7.29
C TYR A 67 2.70 3.13 -6.45
N ASN A 68 2.04 4.09 -7.10
CA ASN A 68 1.48 5.27 -6.46
C ASN A 68 0.49 5.93 -7.41
N ASP A 69 -0.74 6.21 -6.98
CA ASP A 69 -1.71 6.99 -7.76
C ASP A 69 -1.35 8.49 -7.88
N GLN A 70 -0.34 8.93 -7.12
CA GLN A 70 0.21 10.29 -7.15
C GLN A 70 1.75 10.25 -7.19
N PRO A 71 2.37 9.76 -8.27
CA PRO A 71 3.82 9.55 -8.35
C PRO A 71 4.61 10.88 -8.42
N PRO A 72 5.93 10.85 -8.21
CA PRO A 72 6.77 12.07 -8.12
C PRO A 72 6.74 12.98 -9.35
N GLU A 73 6.91 12.40 -10.55
CA GLU A 73 7.12 13.16 -11.79
C GLU A 73 5.94 13.08 -12.78
N LYS A 74 4.93 12.25 -12.51
CA LYS A 74 3.75 12.12 -13.39
C LYS A 74 2.53 12.77 -12.77
N THR A 75 1.91 13.67 -13.52
CA THR A 75 0.60 14.24 -13.21
C THR A 75 -0.48 13.55 -14.03
N GLY A 76 -1.72 13.52 -13.55
CA GLY A 76 -2.86 13.03 -14.31
C GLY A 76 -2.92 11.50 -14.48
N VAL A 77 -2.49 10.73 -13.46
CA VAL A 77 -2.79 9.28 -13.42
C VAL A 77 -4.30 9.09 -13.58
N SER A 78 -4.70 8.18 -14.49
CA SER A 78 -6.10 7.92 -14.76
C SER A 78 -6.84 7.51 -13.48
N GLN A 79 -8.06 8.04 -13.31
CA GLN A 79 -8.96 7.66 -12.21
C GLN A 79 -9.39 6.18 -12.28
N ALA A 80 -9.11 5.49 -13.39
CA ALA A 80 -9.29 4.05 -13.50
C ALA A 80 -8.30 3.26 -12.62
N PHE A 81 -7.16 3.82 -12.20
CA PHE A 81 -6.26 3.15 -11.27
C PHE A 81 -6.71 3.37 -9.82
N GLY A 82 -6.50 2.37 -8.97
CA GLY A 82 -6.93 2.47 -7.57
C GLY A 82 -6.07 3.42 -6.76
N HIS A 83 -6.70 4.06 -5.77
CA HIS A 83 -6.05 4.93 -4.78
C HIS A 83 -5.19 4.11 -3.82
N SER A 84 -4.02 3.70 -4.30
CA SER A 84 -3.13 2.79 -3.61
C SER A 84 -1.68 3.19 -3.85
N LYS A 85 -0.84 2.96 -2.84
CA LYS A 85 0.58 3.29 -2.88
C LYS A 85 1.39 2.25 -2.13
N GLY A 86 2.58 1.94 -2.63
CA GLY A 86 3.47 0.97 -2.02
C GLY A 86 4.72 0.70 -2.82
N VAL A 87 5.60 -0.08 -2.20
CA VAL A 87 6.83 -0.58 -2.79
C VAL A 87 6.90 -2.08 -2.55
N VAL A 88 7.09 -2.84 -3.62
CA VAL A 88 7.38 -4.27 -3.60
C VAL A 88 8.83 -4.44 -4.03
N MET A 89 9.62 -5.17 -3.26
CA MET A 89 10.99 -5.55 -3.63
C MET A 89 11.21 -7.01 -3.28
N MET A 90 11.91 -7.75 -4.14
CA MET A 90 12.09 -9.18 -3.93
C MET A 90 13.33 -9.73 -4.63
N ASP A 91 13.86 -10.80 -4.06
CA ASP A 91 14.75 -11.74 -4.74
C ASP A 91 14.05 -13.10 -4.90
N LYS A 92 14.79 -14.15 -5.29
CA LYS A 92 14.26 -15.52 -5.46
C LYS A 92 13.91 -16.25 -4.16
N THR A 93 14.23 -15.67 -3.01
CA THR A 93 14.06 -16.27 -1.69
C THR A 93 13.00 -15.51 -0.88
N THR A 94 13.13 -14.19 -0.79
CA THR A 94 12.29 -13.34 0.05
C THR A 94 12.06 -11.99 -0.58
N GLY A 95 11.19 -11.19 0.02
CA GLY A 95 11.04 -9.79 -0.33
C GLY A 95 10.26 -9.04 0.73
N VAL A 96 10.07 -7.76 0.46
CA VAL A 96 9.27 -6.85 1.27
C VAL A 96 8.11 -6.32 0.45
N TRP A 97 6.95 -6.22 1.10
CA TRP A 97 5.86 -5.37 0.68
C TRP A 97 5.71 -4.23 1.70
N LEU A 98 5.99 -3.01 1.25
CA LEU A 98 5.88 -1.78 2.01
C LEU A 98 4.64 -1.03 1.53
N LEU A 99 3.56 -1.09 2.30
CA LEU A 99 2.35 -0.31 2.06
C LEU A 99 2.50 1.07 2.70
N HIS A 100 2.02 2.12 2.03
CA HIS A 100 2.03 3.46 2.61
C HIS A 100 0.93 4.38 2.07
N SER A 101 0.78 5.55 2.71
CA SER A 101 -0.15 6.60 2.28
C SER A 101 0.53 7.81 1.62
N THR A 102 1.87 7.88 1.64
CA THR A 102 2.63 9.07 1.19
C THR A 102 2.60 9.28 -0.33
N PRO A 103 2.02 10.37 -0.85
CA PRO A 103 2.12 10.75 -2.26
C PRO A 103 3.57 11.04 -2.65
N LYS A 104 3.93 10.82 -3.92
CA LYS A 104 5.26 11.07 -4.47
C LYS A 104 6.39 10.29 -3.77
N PHE A 105 6.07 9.11 -3.25
CA PHE A 105 7.03 8.22 -2.60
C PHE A 105 7.14 6.89 -3.37
N PRO A 106 8.35 6.31 -3.47
CA PRO A 106 9.65 6.97 -3.26
C PRO A 106 9.84 8.14 -4.22
N TYR A 107 10.53 9.20 -3.80
CA TYR A 107 10.60 10.44 -4.57
C TYR A 107 11.55 10.37 -5.76
N ASP A 108 12.84 10.17 -5.51
CA ASP A 108 13.86 10.03 -6.54
C ASP A 108 14.90 8.99 -6.11
N ARG A 109 14.92 7.88 -6.84
CA ARG A 109 15.84 6.78 -6.62
C ARG A 109 17.26 7.10 -7.12
N THR A 110 17.38 7.90 -8.18
CA THR A 110 18.65 8.24 -8.83
C THR A 110 19.50 9.16 -7.98
N GLU A 111 18.86 10.12 -7.30
CA GLU A 111 19.53 11.03 -6.36
C GLU A 111 19.59 10.47 -4.92
N GLY A 112 18.97 9.32 -4.66
CA GLY A 112 18.86 8.73 -3.32
C GLY A 112 17.92 9.50 -2.39
N ILE A 113 17.17 10.46 -2.93
CA ILE A 113 16.20 11.28 -2.19
C ILE A 113 14.87 10.54 -2.18
N PHE A 114 14.65 9.71 -1.15
CA PHE A 114 13.45 8.89 -1.11
C PHE A 114 12.21 9.60 -0.54
N TRP A 115 12.39 10.64 0.29
CA TRP A 115 11.28 11.31 0.98
C TRP A 115 10.85 12.60 0.26
N PRO A 116 9.56 12.75 -0.11
CA PRO A 116 9.07 13.96 -0.75
C PRO A 116 8.85 15.10 0.24
N GLU A 117 9.13 16.35 -0.15
CA GLU A 117 8.89 17.52 0.70
C GLU A 117 7.43 17.64 1.19
N SER A 118 6.47 17.29 0.31
CA SER A 118 5.05 17.27 0.63
C SER A 118 4.67 16.23 1.69
N GLY A 119 5.54 15.27 1.98
CA GLY A 119 5.33 14.23 2.99
C GLY A 119 5.19 14.78 4.42
N THR A 120 5.64 16.01 4.68
CA THR A 120 5.54 16.65 6.01
C THR A 120 4.16 17.23 6.32
N ARG A 121 3.28 17.38 5.33
CA ARG A 121 2.01 18.12 5.48
C ARG A 121 0.97 17.35 6.28
N ASN A 122 0.81 16.06 5.99
CA ASN A 122 -0.23 15.20 6.55
C ASN A 122 0.41 14.00 7.21
N ALA A 123 -0.22 13.47 8.26
CA ALA A 123 0.20 12.21 8.86
C ALA A 123 0.21 11.09 7.80
N GLN A 124 1.21 10.23 7.87
CA GLN A 124 1.35 9.10 6.96
C GLN A 124 1.54 7.80 7.74
N ILE A 125 1.02 6.70 7.21
CA ILE A 125 1.26 5.37 7.75
C ILE A 125 2.10 4.56 6.77
N PHE A 126 3.00 3.75 7.32
CA PHE A 126 3.72 2.71 6.58
C PHE A 126 3.57 1.38 7.31
N ILE A 127 3.37 0.32 6.55
CA ILE A 127 3.34 -1.05 7.05
C ILE A 127 4.33 -1.86 6.20
N CYS A 128 5.35 -2.43 6.84
CA CYS A 128 6.38 -3.20 6.16
C CYS A 128 6.31 -4.66 6.61
N VAL A 129 6.10 -5.57 5.67
CA VAL A 129 6.06 -7.01 5.95
C VAL A 129 7.03 -7.73 5.01
N THR A 130 7.79 -8.66 5.58
CA THR A 130 8.69 -9.55 4.83
C THR A 130 7.97 -10.86 4.53
N PHE A 131 8.03 -11.28 3.27
CA PHE A 131 7.39 -12.50 2.77
C PHE A 131 8.40 -13.40 2.07
N ALA A 132 8.13 -14.70 2.05
CA ALA A 132 8.83 -15.61 1.15
C ALA A 132 8.45 -15.30 -0.30
N TYR A 133 9.36 -15.51 -1.25
CA TYR A 133 9.12 -15.25 -2.67
C TYR A 133 7.86 -15.97 -3.22
N SER A 134 7.50 -17.13 -2.65
CA SER A 134 6.29 -17.87 -2.99
C SER A 134 4.98 -17.11 -2.75
N GLN A 135 4.97 -16.10 -1.86
CA GLN A 135 3.79 -15.28 -1.58
C GLN A 135 3.56 -14.18 -2.63
N PHE A 136 4.56 -13.89 -3.47
CA PHE A 136 4.49 -12.75 -4.38
C PHE A 136 3.59 -12.97 -5.59
N ASP A 137 3.15 -14.21 -5.85
CA ASP A 137 2.09 -14.47 -6.82
C ASP A 137 0.77 -13.85 -6.32
N GLN A 138 0.37 -14.18 -5.09
CA GLN A 138 -0.80 -13.60 -4.41
C GLN A 138 -0.70 -12.09 -4.20
N ILE A 139 0.49 -11.57 -3.87
CA ILE A 139 0.70 -10.11 -3.79
C ILE A 139 0.50 -9.47 -5.17
N GLY A 140 1.03 -10.08 -6.24
CA GLY A 140 0.80 -9.60 -7.60
C GLY A 140 -0.67 -9.61 -8.00
N GLU A 141 -1.41 -10.67 -7.65
CA GLU A 141 -2.87 -10.74 -7.86
C GLU A 141 -3.60 -9.61 -7.15
N HIS A 142 -3.21 -9.30 -5.90
CA HIS A 142 -3.78 -8.16 -5.16
C HIS A 142 -3.53 -6.84 -5.89
N LEU A 143 -2.29 -6.60 -6.35
CA LEU A 143 -1.94 -5.37 -7.04
C LEU A 143 -2.72 -5.20 -8.35
N LEU A 144 -2.96 -6.28 -9.09
CA LEU A 144 -3.86 -6.26 -10.25
C LEU A 144 -5.29 -5.89 -9.84
N TYR A 145 -5.78 -6.49 -8.76
CA TYR A 145 -7.15 -6.30 -8.29
C TYR A 145 -7.46 -4.86 -7.88
N ILE A 146 -6.53 -4.22 -7.17
CA ILE A 146 -6.66 -2.81 -6.79
C ILE A 146 -6.30 -1.87 -7.94
N ARG A 147 -5.94 -2.41 -9.12
CA ARG A 147 -5.40 -1.65 -10.25
C ARG A 147 -4.31 -0.69 -9.79
N ALA A 148 -3.29 -1.21 -9.12
CA ALA A 148 -2.16 -0.41 -8.67
C ALA A 148 -1.49 0.28 -9.87
N PHE A 149 -1.05 1.53 -9.71
CA PHE A 149 -0.35 2.25 -10.77
C PHE A 149 1.18 2.16 -10.59
N PRO A 150 1.88 1.21 -11.26
CA PRO A 150 3.33 1.14 -11.25
C PRO A 150 3.93 2.32 -12.03
N PHE A 151 4.86 3.02 -11.41
CA PHE A 151 5.51 4.19 -11.99
C PHE A 151 7.04 4.06 -12.16
N ASP A 152 7.69 3.21 -11.37
CA ASP A 152 9.10 2.79 -11.48
C ASP A 152 9.17 1.30 -11.12
N ASP A 153 9.70 0.48 -12.02
CA ASP A 153 9.68 -0.97 -11.87
C ASP A 153 10.80 -1.65 -12.66
N TYR A 154 11.15 -2.85 -12.21
CA TYR A 154 11.97 -3.79 -12.95
C TYR A 154 11.67 -5.20 -12.45
N ILE A 155 11.20 -6.08 -13.35
CA ILE A 155 10.91 -7.49 -13.03
C ILE A 155 11.70 -8.38 -13.98
N PRO A 156 12.66 -9.19 -13.46
CA PRO A 156 13.40 -10.12 -14.31
C PRO A 156 12.49 -11.20 -14.89
N ASN A 157 12.73 -11.62 -16.14
CA ASN A 157 11.87 -12.56 -16.89
C ASN A 157 11.58 -13.91 -16.22
N ASN A 158 12.42 -14.31 -15.26
CA ASN A 158 12.25 -15.56 -14.52
C ASN A 158 11.39 -15.38 -13.24
N PHE A 159 10.83 -14.19 -12.98
CA PHE A 159 9.91 -13.92 -11.86
C PHE A 159 8.47 -14.31 -12.22
N HIS A 160 7.57 -14.32 -11.22
CA HIS A 160 6.18 -14.72 -11.40
C HIS A 160 5.51 -13.90 -12.50
N THR A 161 4.81 -14.57 -13.40
CA THR A 161 4.14 -13.94 -14.55
C THR A 161 3.16 -12.84 -14.11
N VAL A 162 2.47 -13.01 -12.99
CA VAL A 162 1.54 -12.00 -12.46
C VAL A 162 2.20 -10.65 -12.20
N LEU A 163 3.48 -10.62 -11.83
CA LEU A 163 4.21 -9.37 -11.57
C LEU A 163 4.49 -8.63 -12.88
N HIS A 164 4.78 -9.37 -13.96
CA HIS A 164 4.87 -8.81 -15.30
C HIS A 164 3.54 -8.21 -15.74
N ARG A 165 2.42 -8.87 -15.43
CA ARG A 165 1.07 -8.34 -15.72
C ARG A 165 0.80 -7.03 -14.95
N VAL A 166 1.24 -6.94 -13.69
CA VAL A 166 1.14 -5.70 -12.89
C VAL A 166 1.89 -4.55 -13.56
N VAL A 167 3.17 -4.72 -13.90
CA VAL A 167 3.99 -3.64 -14.49
C VAL A 167 3.50 -3.24 -15.89
N ASN A 168 2.96 -4.21 -16.64
CA ASN A 168 2.29 -3.99 -17.92
C ASN A 168 0.91 -3.32 -17.78
N LYS A 169 0.42 -3.11 -16.56
CA LYS A 169 -0.87 -2.48 -16.24
C LYS A 169 -2.04 -3.21 -16.91
N GLU A 170 -1.96 -4.54 -16.96
CA GLU A 170 -3.02 -5.38 -17.49
C GLU A 170 -4.29 -5.26 -16.65
N ASP A 171 -5.43 -5.37 -17.32
CA ASP A 171 -6.72 -5.44 -16.64
C ASP A 171 -6.99 -6.84 -16.09
N ILE A 172 -7.84 -6.91 -15.08
CA ILE A 172 -8.42 -8.16 -14.63
C ILE A 172 -9.68 -8.49 -15.43
N ASN A 173 -10.06 -9.77 -15.48
CA ASN A 173 -11.24 -10.18 -16.24
C ASN A 173 -12.49 -9.49 -15.66
N PRO A 174 -13.32 -8.82 -16.48
CA PRO A 174 -14.56 -8.16 -16.02
C PRO A 174 -15.52 -9.08 -15.25
N ASN A 175 -15.43 -10.40 -15.47
CA ASN A 175 -16.25 -11.42 -14.80
C ASN A 175 -15.69 -11.86 -13.43
N GLN A 176 -14.53 -11.34 -13.00
CA GLN A 176 -14.05 -11.59 -11.63
C GLN A 176 -14.93 -10.85 -10.62
N ARG A 177 -15.09 -11.44 -9.42
CA ARG A 177 -15.89 -10.84 -8.34
C ARG A 177 -15.40 -9.41 -8.04
N PRO A 178 -16.22 -8.50 -7.52
CA PRO A 178 -15.73 -7.16 -7.16
C PRO A 178 -14.85 -7.15 -5.91
N PHE A 179 -14.73 -8.27 -5.19
CA PHE A 179 -14.00 -8.39 -3.93
C PHE A 179 -13.08 -9.61 -3.90
N LEU A 180 -11.84 -9.38 -3.47
CA LEU A 180 -10.81 -10.38 -3.22
C LEU A 180 -10.45 -10.36 -1.73
N ALA A 181 -10.53 -11.52 -1.08
CA ALA A 181 -9.99 -11.74 0.24
C ALA A 181 -9.03 -12.92 0.18
N GLN A 182 -7.78 -12.71 0.60
CA GLN A 182 -6.76 -13.75 0.57
C GLN A 182 -5.90 -13.74 1.82
N VAL A 183 -5.32 -14.89 2.09
CA VAL A 183 -4.45 -15.11 3.25
C VAL A 183 -3.00 -15.08 2.78
N LEU A 184 -2.19 -14.21 3.40
CA LEU A 184 -0.75 -14.13 3.20
C LEU A 184 -0.03 -14.57 4.47
N THR A 185 1.14 -15.18 4.34
CA THR A 185 1.96 -15.61 5.47
C THR A 185 3.35 -15.00 5.37
N SER A 186 3.71 -14.16 6.33
CA SER A 186 5.05 -13.56 6.41
C SER A 186 6.14 -14.64 6.56
N SER A 187 7.39 -14.26 6.27
CA SER A 187 8.55 -15.14 6.45
C SER A 187 8.74 -15.64 7.88
N ALA A 188 8.12 -14.99 8.86
CA ALA A 188 8.18 -15.40 10.25
C ALA A 188 6.94 -16.20 10.72
N GLY A 189 6.04 -16.55 9.81
CA GLY A 189 4.87 -17.39 10.09
C GLY A 189 3.63 -16.63 10.58
N GLN A 190 3.67 -15.30 10.68
CA GLN A 190 2.47 -14.52 10.97
C GLN A 190 1.57 -14.47 9.73
N THR A 191 0.30 -14.82 9.93
CA THR A 191 -0.75 -14.74 8.92
C THR A 191 -1.34 -13.33 8.85
N PHE A 192 -1.60 -12.86 7.63
CA PHE A 192 -2.25 -11.61 7.27
C PHE A 192 -3.42 -11.89 6.35
N ARG A 193 -4.47 -11.06 6.42
CA ARG A 193 -5.54 -11.06 5.43
C ARG A 193 -5.42 -9.81 4.57
N SER A 194 -5.43 -10.02 3.27
CA SER A 194 -5.36 -8.96 2.27
C SER A 194 -6.73 -8.86 1.60
N PHE A 195 -7.28 -7.65 1.59
CA PHE A 195 -8.59 -7.33 1.06
C PHE A 195 -8.44 -6.34 -0.09
N ALA A 196 -8.98 -6.67 -1.25
CA ALA A 196 -9.01 -5.79 -2.40
C ALA A 196 -10.42 -5.70 -2.95
N LYS A 197 -10.76 -4.50 -3.41
CA LYS A 197 -11.99 -4.20 -4.09
C LYS A 197 -11.66 -3.69 -5.47
N TYR A 198 -12.29 -4.26 -6.48
CA TYR A 198 -12.29 -3.76 -7.84
C TYR A 198 -13.53 -2.91 -8.05
N SER A 199 -13.38 -1.68 -8.55
CA SER A 199 -14.49 -0.80 -8.88
C SER A 199 -14.53 -0.59 -10.39
N SER A 200 -15.52 -1.18 -11.07
CA SER A 200 -15.89 -0.76 -12.42
C SER A 200 -16.83 0.45 -12.34
N SER A 201 -16.90 1.23 -13.42
CA SER A 201 -17.87 2.33 -13.55
C SER A 201 -19.34 1.87 -13.60
N SER A 202 -19.59 0.55 -13.67
CA SER A 202 -20.92 -0.05 -13.82
C SER A 202 -21.42 -0.77 -12.57
N CYS A 203 -20.62 -0.89 -11.51
CA CYS A 203 -21.03 -1.59 -10.29
C CYS A 203 -20.99 -0.65 -9.09
N ASN A 204 -22.15 -0.46 -8.44
CA ASN A 204 -22.22 0.07 -7.08
C ASN A 204 -21.63 -0.98 -6.16
N VAL A 205 -20.30 -0.99 -6.04
CA VAL A 205 -19.65 -1.93 -5.16
C VAL A 205 -19.79 -1.41 -3.74
N GLU A 206 -20.28 -2.25 -2.84
CA GLU A 206 -20.40 -2.00 -1.40
C GLU A 206 -19.12 -1.41 -0.81
N ASP A 207 -19.26 -0.62 0.27
CA ASP A 207 -18.11 -0.13 1.01
C ASP A 207 -17.20 -1.29 1.43
N LEU A 208 -15.88 -1.07 1.41
CA LEU A 208 -14.89 -2.09 1.75
C LEU A 208 -14.99 -2.51 3.22
N TYR A 209 -15.40 -1.61 4.11
CA TYR A 209 -15.45 -1.87 5.55
C TYR A 209 -16.45 -2.97 5.96
N PRO A 210 -17.73 -2.96 5.50
CA PRO A 210 -18.64 -4.08 5.68
C PRO A 210 -18.08 -5.42 5.19
N LEU A 211 -17.50 -5.44 3.99
CA LEU A 211 -16.90 -6.65 3.41
C LEU A 211 -15.74 -7.21 4.27
N ILE A 212 -14.94 -6.32 4.86
CA ILE A 212 -13.90 -6.70 5.81
C ILE A 212 -14.51 -7.28 7.08
N ALA A 213 -15.51 -6.60 7.67
CA ALA A 213 -16.17 -7.03 8.90
C ALA A 213 -16.81 -8.42 8.75
N GLU A 214 -17.54 -8.64 7.65
CA GLU A 214 -18.14 -9.93 7.30
C GLU A 214 -17.08 -11.02 7.14
N ASN A 215 -16.01 -10.75 6.37
CA ASN A 215 -14.95 -11.74 6.15
C ASN A 215 -14.18 -12.10 7.42
N LEU A 216 -14.04 -11.14 8.34
CA LEU A 216 -13.38 -11.33 9.64
C LEU A 216 -14.32 -11.89 10.71
N ASN A 217 -15.63 -11.92 10.45
CA ASN A 217 -16.66 -12.23 11.43
C ASN A 217 -16.47 -11.41 12.72
N SER A 218 -16.28 -10.10 12.57
CA SER A 218 -15.98 -9.17 13.65
C SER A 218 -16.44 -7.76 13.31
N ASP A 219 -16.84 -7.00 14.33
CA ASP A 219 -17.16 -5.58 14.19
C ASP A 219 -15.89 -4.75 13.93
N LEU A 220 -16.07 -3.62 13.25
CA LEU A 220 -15.05 -2.58 13.10
C LEU A 220 -15.32 -1.44 14.09
N ALA A 221 -14.29 -1.01 14.82
CA ALA A 221 -14.35 0.13 15.73
C ALA A 221 -14.33 1.46 14.95
N ALA A 222 -15.43 1.76 14.26
CA ALA A 222 -15.56 2.90 13.34
C ALA A 222 -16.44 4.05 13.88
N GLN A 223 -17.02 3.93 15.08
CA GLN A 223 -18.01 4.91 15.58
C GLN A 223 -17.47 6.35 15.67
N THR A 224 -16.15 6.53 15.83
CA THR A 224 -15.51 7.84 15.94
C THR A 224 -14.74 8.23 14.68
N TRP A 225 -14.88 7.48 13.58
CA TRP A 225 -14.26 7.86 12.32
C TRP A 225 -14.96 9.10 11.77
N ARG A 226 -14.17 10.02 11.22
CA ARG A 226 -14.74 11.21 10.58
C ARG A 226 -15.35 10.80 9.24
N GLY A 227 -16.67 10.87 9.14
CA GLY A 227 -17.41 10.76 7.88
C GLY A 227 -17.12 11.94 6.94
N LYS A 228 -17.79 11.96 5.78
CA LYS A 228 -17.70 13.13 4.90
C LYS A 228 -18.32 14.33 5.62
N ALA A 229 -17.81 15.53 5.33
CA ALA A 229 -18.28 16.76 5.98
C ALA A 229 -19.77 17.09 5.72
N GLU A 230 -20.43 16.36 4.81
CA GLU A 230 -21.85 16.50 4.47
C GLU A 230 -22.79 15.62 5.31
N ASP A 231 -22.27 14.70 6.14
CA ASP A 231 -23.10 13.82 6.99
C ASP A 231 -23.47 14.48 8.33
N LYS A 232 -23.83 15.76 8.30
CA LYS A 232 -24.57 16.40 9.39
C LYS A 232 -26.04 16.38 9.00
N GLU A 233 -26.79 15.50 9.67
CA GLU A 233 -28.22 15.18 9.48
C GLU A 233 -28.54 14.18 8.36
N SER A 234 -28.34 12.90 8.64
CA SER A 234 -29.41 11.91 8.49
C SER A 234 -29.01 10.60 9.17
N ASP A 235 -29.91 10.09 10.02
CA ASP A 235 -29.89 8.70 10.44
C ASP A 235 -29.82 7.80 9.19
N PHE A 236 -29.01 6.74 9.29
CA PHE A 236 -28.86 5.61 8.37
C PHE A 236 -29.90 5.54 7.23
N PRO A 237 -29.52 5.66 5.95
CA PRO A 237 -30.43 5.32 4.88
C PRO A 237 -30.55 3.80 4.74
N GLU A 238 -31.80 3.34 4.76
CA GLU A 238 -32.26 1.97 4.55
C GLU A 238 -31.78 1.37 3.21
N GLU A 239 -31.76 0.04 3.18
CA GLU A 239 -31.47 -0.82 2.04
C GLU A 239 -32.21 -0.38 0.76
N GLY A 240 -31.46 0.09 -0.24
CA GLY A 240 -31.95 0.29 -1.59
C GLY A 240 -31.57 -0.89 -2.48
N THR A 241 -32.54 -1.75 -2.78
CA THR A 241 -32.44 -2.79 -3.80
C THR A 241 -32.17 -2.17 -5.18
N GLY A 242 -31.01 -2.46 -5.76
CA GLY A 242 -30.62 -2.02 -7.10
C GLY A 242 -30.31 -3.22 -7.99
N ASP A 243 -31.29 -3.57 -8.80
CA ASP A 243 -31.28 -4.61 -9.83
C ASP A 243 -30.06 -4.53 -10.76
N CYS A 244 -29.45 -5.68 -11.05
CA CYS A 244 -28.31 -5.83 -11.95
C CYS A 244 -28.78 -6.49 -13.25
N SER A 245 -29.35 -5.69 -14.15
CA SER A 245 -29.58 -6.10 -15.54
C SER A 245 -29.47 -4.89 -16.47
N GLU A 246 -28.31 -4.77 -17.12
CA GLU A 246 -28.09 -4.74 -18.59
C GLU A 246 -26.64 -4.37 -18.93
#